data_AF-A0A1Z9PMU1-F1
#
_entry.id   AF-A0A1Z9PMU1-F1
#
_cell.length_a   1.000
_cell.length_b   1.000
_cell.length_c   1.000
_cell.angle_alpha   90.00
_cell.angle_beta   90.00
_cell.angle_gamma   90.00
#
_symmetry.space_group_name_H-M   'P 1'
#
loop_
_entity.id
_entity.type
_entity.pdbx_description
1 polymer ?
#
loop_
_entity_poly.entity_id
_entity_poly.type
_entity_poly.pdbx_seq_one_letter_code
_entity_poly.pdbx_strand_id
1 'polypeptide(L)'
;MPLNLASPGIVVREVDLTNGRVDATSTKTGCLAAPFAKGPVESPQLIETEADLLDTYGQPYPKDNHYEYWLTASSYLAYGGVMSIIRADDEELKNGFVGTANSVKIKSGDDYTNLTYAENTIAGVTFAAKNPGTWSNGIKVAVLDSLGDQIFTGIQTTNVLGYGSTTIPINPIDLKVGYGITQGVPAGTVVPRQGVGAGTTELLDGIFKGQITEVGNAQITVKLISHVSSAGTESPVDYQQGGNYKFVDPAGVNQALGIHTGESRTYGSWRGLAAGAYSGIVTYTNASDWFDAQSITLGTNPDKPGPKIKWNSIVDRPGTSSYAVERNARFDEFHIVVYDDTGKITGNAGSVLEKFSNLSKAKDSQYSAGSSAYWRKVLETGSASLFGGGAPAGIVTTGFSADGWDTFGDGGWDQDTENITFSSIGNYVVSLANGKDYNGKTSIEELGALDLDIGALQEAYDLFRNPEETDCDFLLLGSAARTPYEVQALSNKLIEIAEFRKDAIAFLSPARSQFLTKTGAGDAEMLTLKADTVTDNIINYYSPITSSSYAILDSGYKYMYDRFNQQFRYVPMNGDIAGTCARNDINNFPWFSPG
;
A
#
# COMPACT_ATOMS: atom_id res chain seq x y z
N MET A 1 -6.88 20.72 30.86
CA MET A 1 -6.07 19.78 31.66
C MET A 1 -5.98 20.27 33.11
N PRO A 2 -6.67 19.62 34.05
CA PRO A 2 -6.19 19.46 35.41
C PRO A 2 -5.64 18.03 35.57
N LEU A 3 -4.44 17.96 36.12
CA LEU A 3 -3.69 16.74 36.44
C LEU A 3 -4.43 16.01 37.58
N ASN A 4 -5.00 14.82 37.32
CA ASN A 4 -5.56 13.99 38.39
C ASN A 4 -4.40 13.21 39.01
N LEU A 5 -3.87 13.76 40.12
CA LEU A 5 -2.83 13.13 40.93
C LEU A 5 -3.45 11.97 41.71
N ALA A 6 -3.56 10.79 41.09
CA ALA A 6 -3.80 9.56 41.82
C ALA A 6 -2.54 9.26 42.66
N SER A 7 -2.73 9.16 43.97
CA SER A 7 -1.70 8.70 44.92
C SER A 7 -0.99 7.45 44.39
N PRO A 8 0.36 7.34 44.49
CA PRO A 8 1.04 6.10 44.19
C PRO A 8 0.45 4.99 45.07
N GLY A 9 -0.17 3.99 44.46
CA GLY A 9 -0.60 2.78 45.17
C GLY A 9 0.66 2.02 45.59
N ILE A 10 0.83 1.79 46.90
CA ILE A 10 1.82 0.83 47.39
C ILE A 10 1.32 -0.56 47.00
N VAL A 11 2.03 -1.20 46.06
CA VAL A 11 1.86 -2.63 45.77
C VAL A 11 2.77 -3.39 46.72
N VAL A 12 2.20 -3.94 47.80
CA VAL A 12 2.93 -4.84 48.70
C VAL A 12 3.10 -6.18 47.98
N ARG A 13 4.35 -6.53 47.64
CA ARG A 13 4.70 -7.87 47.13
C ARG A 13 5.47 -8.59 48.23
N GLU A 14 4.92 -9.66 48.76
CA GLU A 14 5.65 -10.52 49.69
C GLU A 14 6.49 -11.53 48.90
N VAL A 15 7.75 -11.68 49.32
CA VAL A 15 8.71 -12.66 48.78
C VAL A 15 8.85 -13.76 49.83
N ASP A 16 8.41 -14.98 49.51
CA ASP A 16 8.75 -16.16 50.30
C ASP A 16 10.16 -16.63 49.89
N LEU A 17 11.08 -16.67 50.85
CA LEU A 17 12.49 -17.02 50.65
C LEU A 17 12.76 -18.54 50.61
N THR A 18 11.75 -19.40 50.75
CA THR A 18 11.96 -20.87 50.82
C THR A 18 11.84 -21.60 49.48
N ASN A 19 11.09 -21.04 48.51
CA ASN A 19 11.06 -21.48 47.12
C ASN A 19 11.53 -20.31 46.24
N GLY A 20 12.81 -20.27 45.88
CA GLY A 20 13.45 -19.18 45.12
C GLY A 20 12.97 -18.98 43.68
N ARG A 21 11.66 -18.94 43.43
CA ARG A 21 11.04 -18.54 42.17
C ARG A 21 9.85 -17.62 42.44
N VAL A 22 9.96 -16.41 41.91
CA VAL A 22 8.81 -15.57 41.58
C VAL A 22 8.31 -16.12 40.24
N ASP A 23 7.32 -17.00 40.22
CA ASP A 23 6.63 -17.24 38.95
C ASP A 23 5.85 -15.97 38.62
N ALA A 24 6.17 -15.41 37.46
CA ALA A 24 5.66 -14.14 36.99
C ALA A 24 4.14 -14.22 36.82
N THR A 25 3.46 -13.09 37.10
CA THR A 25 2.11 -12.79 36.63
C THR A 25 1.93 -13.31 35.21
N SER A 26 1.08 -14.33 35.01
CA SER A 26 0.77 -14.80 33.66
C SER A 26 -0.13 -13.78 33.01
N THR A 27 0.37 -13.13 31.96
CA THR A 27 -0.47 -12.34 31.07
C THR A 27 -1.58 -13.26 30.54
N LYS A 28 -2.84 -12.85 30.72
CA LYS A 28 -3.99 -13.57 30.16
C LYS A 28 -4.34 -12.99 28.82
N THR A 29 -4.48 -13.87 27.83
CA THR A 29 -4.78 -13.51 26.44
C THR A 29 -6.26 -13.73 26.15
N GLY A 30 -6.98 -12.65 25.88
CA GLY A 30 -8.37 -12.68 25.41
C GLY A 30 -8.44 -12.90 23.90
N CYS A 31 -9.33 -13.76 23.43
CA CYS A 31 -9.49 -14.06 22.01
C CYS A 31 -10.85 -13.60 21.50
N LEU A 32 -10.85 -12.97 20.35
CA LEU A 32 -12.06 -12.48 19.70
C LEU A 32 -11.95 -12.65 18.18
N ALA A 33 -12.99 -13.17 17.55
CA ALA A 33 -13.16 -13.08 16.11
C ALA A 33 -14.32 -12.14 15.77
N ALA A 34 -14.12 -11.24 14.82
CA ALA A 34 -15.14 -10.27 14.43
C ALA A 34 -14.94 -9.74 13.00
N PRO A 35 -16.01 -9.23 12.36
CA PRO A 35 -15.87 -8.48 11.12
C PRO A 35 -15.36 -7.07 11.41
N PHE A 36 -14.15 -6.72 10.97
CA PHE A 36 -13.59 -5.36 11.06
C PHE A 36 -13.48 -4.66 9.71
N ALA A 37 -13.35 -3.33 9.71
CA ALA A 37 -13.29 -2.51 8.49
C ALA A 37 -11.93 -2.57 7.77
N LYS A 38 -10.84 -2.72 8.53
CA LYS A 38 -9.46 -2.86 8.03
C LYS A 38 -8.70 -3.91 8.85
N GLY A 39 -7.49 -4.23 8.42
CA GLY A 39 -6.58 -5.14 9.11
C GLY A 39 -6.50 -6.52 8.45
N PRO A 40 -5.48 -7.34 8.78
CA PRO A 40 -5.29 -8.67 8.22
C PRO A 40 -6.48 -9.59 8.49
N VAL A 41 -6.90 -10.35 7.48
CA VAL A 41 -8.01 -11.32 7.54
C VAL A 41 -7.44 -12.72 7.80
N GLU A 42 -8.12 -13.51 8.63
CA GLU A 42 -7.73 -14.89 9.02
C GLU A 42 -6.30 -15.02 9.60
N SER A 43 -5.72 -13.92 10.07
CA SER A 43 -4.40 -13.90 10.69
C SER A 43 -4.51 -13.31 12.09
N PRO A 44 -4.21 -14.07 13.15
CA PRO A 44 -4.28 -13.59 14.54
C PRO A 44 -3.34 -12.39 14.75
N GLN A 45 -3.88 -11.27 15.22
CA GLN A 45 -3.11 -10.09 15.59
C GLN A 45 -3.13 -9.92 17.11
N LEU A 46 -1.95 -9.76 17.69
CA LEU A 46 -1.81 -9.41 19.10
C LEU A 46 -2.07 -7.91 19.27
N ILE A 47 -3.01 -7.58 20.16
CA ILE A 47 -3.45 -6.23 20.47
C ILE A 47 -3.25 -5.98 21.96
N GLU A 48 -2.41 -5.01 22.29
CA GLU A 48 -2.06 -4.70 23.69
C GLU A 48 -2.79 -3.47 24.23
N THR A 49 -3.23 -2.57 23.34
CA THR A 49 -3.84 -1.30 23.73
C THR A 49 -5.04 -0.95 22.85
N GLU A 50 -5.91 -0.09 23.34
CA GLU A 50 -7.03 0.43 22.56
C GLU A 50 -6.58 1.27 21.35
N ALA A 51 -5.40 1.90 21.43
CA ALA A 51 -4.81 2.63 20.31
C ALA A 51 -4.36 1.66 19.19
N ASP A 52 -3.72 0.56 19.58
CA ASP A 52 -3.33 -0.51 18.66
C ASP A 52 -4.55 -1.18 18.00
N LEU A 53 -5.64 -1.38 18.77
CA LEU A 53 -6.92 -1.84 18.22
C LEU A 53 -7.47 -0.89 17.14
N LEU A 54 -7.40 0.42 17.40
CA LEU A 54 -7.84 1.45 16.45
C LEU A 54 -6.96 1.51 15.20
N ASP A 55 -5.65 1.41 15.37
CA ASP A 55 -4.68 1.46 14.27
C ASP A 55 -4.76 0.22 13.39
N THR A 56 -4.99 -0.96 13.98
CA THR A 56 -5.08 -2.24 13.25
C THR A 56 -6.45 -2.44 12.60
N TYR A 57 -7.55 -2.27 13.34
CA TYR A 57 -8.90 -2.66 12.89
C TYR A 57 -9.85 -1.49 12.61
N GLY A 58 -9.49 -0.27 13.01
CA GLY A 58 -10.30 0.93 12.83
C GLY A 58 -11.23 1.21 14.01
N GLN A 59 -12.15 2.13 13.80
CA GLN A 59 -13.06 2.64 14.84
C GLN A 59 -14.32 1.76 14.98
N PRO A 60 -15.06 1.85 16.11
CA PRO A 60 -16.36 1.20 16.23
C PRO A 60 -17.40 1.87 15.32
N TYR A 61 -18.18 1.06 14.62
CA TYR A 61 -19.21 1.54 13.68
C TYR A 61 -20.62 1.27 14.24
N PRO A 62 -21.55 2.24 14.14
CA PRO A 62 -22.95 2.04 14.52
C PRO A 62 -23.68 1.04 13.63
N LYS A 63 -23.30 0.97 12.35
CA LYS A 63 -23.90 0.06 11.36
C LYS A 63 -23.63 -1.39 11.76
N ASP A 64 -24.61 -2.24 11.48
CA ASP A 64 -24.61 -3.68 11.79
C ASP A 64 -24.35 -4.02 13.27
N ASN A 65 -24.49 -3.04 14.17
CA ASN A 65 -24.10 -3.14 15.57
C ASN A 65 -22.63 -3.59 15.77
N HIS A 66 -21.74 -3.26 14.83
CA HIS A 66 -20.32 -3.62 14.89
C HIS A 66 -19.65 -3.11 16.18
N TYR A 67 -20.08 -1.96 16.70
CA TYR A 67 -19.58 -1.39 17.95
C TYR A 67 -19.61 -2.37 19.13
N GLU A 68 -20.50 -3.38 19.17
CA GLU A 68 -20.52 -4.37 20.26
C GLU A 68 -19.23 -5.21 20.28
N TYR A 69 -18.71 -5.64 19.12
CA TYR A 69 -17.43 -6.37 19.06
C TYR A 69 -16.28 -5.50 19.55
N TRP A 70 -16.19 -4.28 19.00
CA TRP A 70 -15.09 -3.36 19.26
C TRP A 70 -15.06 -2.91 20.73
N LEU A 71 -16.21 -2.54 21.29
CA LEU A 71 -16.30 -2.12 22.69
C LEU A 71 -16.10 -3.30 23.66
N THR A 72 -16.46 -4.52 23.28
CA THR A 72 -16.14 -5.72 24.07
C THR A 72 -14.63 -5.91 24.18
N ALA A 73 -13.90 -5.78 23.06
CA ALA A 73 -12.44 -5.83 23.04
C ALA A 73 -11.81 -4.70 23.86
N SER A 74 -12.22 -3.44 23.62
CA SER A 74 -11.74 -2.27 24.36
C SER A 74 -11.96 -2.42 25.88
N SER A 75 -13.10 -2.99 26.28
CA SER A 75 -13.41 -3.22 27.69
C SER A 75 -12.47 -4.23 28.32
N TYR A 76 -12.19 -5.35 27.65
CA TYR A 76 -11.22 -6.33 28.14
C TYR A 76 -9.82 -5.73 28.30
N LEU A 77 -9.34 -4.99 27.29
CA LEU A 77 -8.03 -4.31 27.30
C LEU A 77 -7.91 -3.30 28.46
N ALA A 78 -9.01 -2.66 28.86
CA ALA A 78 -9.01 -1.71 29.98
C ALA A 78 -8.65 -2.35 31.35
N TYR A 79 -8.74 -3.68 31.48
CA TYR A 79 -8.34 -4.41 32.67
C TYR A 79 -6.85 -4.81 32.69
N GLY A 80 -6.11 -4.51 31.62
CA GLY A 80 -4.67 -4.77 31.50
C GLY A 80 -4.30 -6.15 30.95
N GLY A 81 -5.26 -6.87 30.35
CA GLY A 81 -4.98 -8.06 29.54
C GLY A 81 -4.54 -7.69 28.12
N VAL A 82 -3.98 -8.66 27.40
CA VAL A 82 -3.68 -8.55 25.94
C VAL A 82 -4.70 -9.37 25.17
N MET A 83 -4.94 -9.05 23.90
CA MET A 83 -5.89 -9.78 23.07
C MET A 83 -5.27 -10.34 21.81
N SER A 84 -5.65 -11.55 21.43
CA SER A 84 -5.45 -12.07 20.08
C SER A 84 -6.76 -11.91 19.31
N ILE A 85 -6.77 -11.07 18.27
CA ILE A 85 -7.95 -10.77 17.50
C ILE A 85 -7.80 -11.32 16.08
N ILE A 86 -8.85 -11.94 15.56
CA ILE A 86 -8.93 -12.40 14.18
C ILE A 86 -10.04 -11.65 13.46
N ARG A 87 -9.72 -11.07 12.32
CA ARG A 87 -10.73 -10.54 11.40
C ARG A 87 -11.27 -11.66 10.54
N ALA A 88 -12.59 -11.84 10.58
CA ALA A 88 -13.27 -12.87 9.81
C ALA A 88 -13.26 -12.58 8.29
N ASP A 89 -13.35 -13.63 7.49
CA ASP A 89 -13.37 -13.54 6.03
C ASP A 89 -14.80 -13.55 5.47
N ASP A 90 -14.97 -13.01 4.25
CA ASP A 90 -16.19 -13.10 3.45
C ASP A 90 -15.86 -13.27 1.97
N GLU A 91 -16.72 -13.96 1.21
CA GLU A 91 -16.46 -14.26 -0.19
C GLU A 91 -16.33 -12.97 -1.04
N GLU A 92 -17.14 -11.96 -0.73
CA GLU A 92 -17.23 -10.71 -1.50
C GLU A 92 -16.28 -9.61 -1.04
N LEU A 93 -15.53 -9.84 0.03
CA LEU A 93 -14.50 -8.95 0.57
C LEU A 93 -13.32 -8.81 -0.43
N LYS A 94 -12.97 -7.58 -0.84
CA LYS A 94 -11.93 -7.31 -1.88
C LYS A 94 -10.97 -6.17 -1.51
N ASN A 95 -9.73 -6.24 -1.99
CA ASN A 95 -8.71 -5.20 -1.81
C ASN A 95 -8.93 -4.05 -2.79
N GLY A 96 -8.65 -2.83 -2.32
CA GLY A 96 -8.45 -1.71 -3.22
C GLY A 96 -7.21 -1.95 -4.08
N PHE A 97 -7.26 -1.63 -5.37
CA PHE A 97 -6.13 -1.80 -6.27
C PHE A 97 -6.12 -0.76 -7.38
N VAL A 98 -4.97 -0.64 -8.04
CA VAL A 98 -4.77 0.05 -9.32
C VAL A 98 -4.39 -0.99 -10.35
N GLY A 99 -5.09 -1.01 -11.48
CA GLY A 99 -4.82 -1.94 -12.57
C GLY A 99 -6.05 -2.26 -13.42
N THR A 100 -5.94 -3.31 -14.22
CA THR A 100 -6.97 -3.81 -15.15
C THR A 100 -7.64 -5.09 -14.70
N ALA A 101 -7.20 -5.68 -13.57
CA ALA A 101 -7.85 -6.84 -12.97
C ALA A 101 -9.33 -6.56 -12.65
N ASN A 102 -10.17 -7.60 -12.64
CA ASN A 102 -11.58 -7.46 -12.26
C ASN A 102 -11.76 -7.27 -10.75
N SER A 103 -10.99 -8.02 -9.97
CA SER A 103 -10.97 -7.97 -8.51
C SER A 103 -9.71 -8.62 -7.97
N VAL A 104 -9.30 -8.21 -6.77
CA VAL A 104 -8.15 -8.79 -6.05
C VAL A 104 -8.59 -9.08 -4.63
N LYS A 105 -8.19 -10.22 -4.09
CA LYS A 105 -8.35 -10.58 -2.68
C LYS A 105 -7.03 -11.11 -2.17
N ILE A 106 -6.43 -10.36 -1.25
CA ILE A 106 -5.21 -10.71 -0.52
C ILE A 106 -5.55 -10.47 0.95
N LYS A 107 -5.70 -11.56 1.71
CA LYS A 107 -6.22 -11.54 3.09
C LYS A 107 -5.20 -10.97 4.08
N SER A 108 -3.94 -11.39 3.96
CA SER A 108 -2.85 -11.08 4.89
C SER A 108 -1.49 -11.19 4.20
N GLY A 109 -0.40 -10.91 4.92
CA GLY A 109 0.97 -11.16 4.43
C GLY A 109 1.26 -12.64 4.17
N ASP A 110 0.70 -13.53 4.98
CA ASP A 110 0.84 -14.98 4.80
C ASP A 110 0.09 -15.45 3.54
N ASP A 111 -1.12 -14.94 3.33
CA ASP A 111 -1.90 -15.21 2.11
C ASP A 111 -1.18 -14.71 0.85
N TYR A 112 -0.56 -13.53 0.90
CA TYR A 112 0.26 -13.02 -0.19
C TYR A 112 1.40 -13.98 -0.56
N THR A 113 2.06 -14.56 0.45
CA THR A 113 3.15 -15.54 0.26
C THR A 113 2.61 -16.87 -0.27
N ASN A 114 1.50 -17.36 0.29
CA ASN A 114 0.86 -18.60 -0.13
C ASN A 114 0.31 -18.54 -1.57
N LEU A 115 -0.13 -17.36 -2.01
CA LEU A 115 -0.52 -17.07 -3.39
C LEU A 115 0.69 -16.91 -4.33
N THR A 116 1.92 -17.05 -3.81
CA THR A 116 3.20 -16.91 -4.55
C THR A 116 3.43 -15.52 -5.14
N TYR A 117 2.74 -14.50 -4.61
CA TYR A 117 2.88 -13.13 -5.08
C TYR A 117 4.18 -12.46 -4.64
N ALA A 118 4.95 -13.06 -3.72
CA ALA A 118 6.32 -12.63 -3.44
C ALA A 118 7.28 -12.89 -4.63
N GLU A 119 7.00 -13.93 -5.43
CA GLU A 119 7.86 -14.36 -6.54
C GLU A 119 7.30 -13.93 -7.90
N ASN A 120 5.98 -13.92 -8.05
CA ASN A 120 5.27 -13.72 -9.32
C ASN A 120 4.43 -12.44 -9.30
N THR A 121 4.43 -11.67 -10.39
CA THR A 121 3.62 -10.45 -10.50
C THR A 121 2.13 -10.76 -10.40
N ILE A 122 1.37 -9.87 -9.77
CA ILE A 122 -0.09 -10.00 -9.71
C ILE A 122 -0.68 -9.57 -11.06
N ALA A 123 -1.36 -10.48 -11.74
CA ALA A 123 -1.88 -10.24 -13.09
C ALA A 123 -2.84 -9.04 -13.12
N GLY A 124 -2.52 -8.04 -13.95
CA GLY A 124 -3.35 -6.86 -14.16
C GLY A 124 -3.42 -5.91 -12.95
N VAL A 125 -2.46 -5.95 -12.03
CA VAL A 125 -2.43 -5.10 -10.83
C VAL A 125 -1.07 -4.42 -10.72
N THR A 126 -1.06 -3.09 -10.57
CA THR A 126 0.16 -2.32 -10.31
C THR A 126 0.40 -2.18 -8.81
N PHE A 127 -0.65 -1.79 -8.07
CA PHE A 127 -0.64 -1.64 -6.62
C PHE A 127 -1.91 -2.25 -6.05
N ALA A 128 -1.80 -2.94 -4.91
CA ALA A 128 -2.94 -3.43 -4.15
C ALA A 128 -2.82 -3.01 -2.69
N ALA A 129 -3.94 -2.83 -2.00
CA ALA A 129 -3.96 -2.60 -0.56
C ALA A 129 -3.48 -3.84 0.22
N LYS A 130 -2.85 -3.66 1.38
CA LYS A 130 -2.33 -4.76 2.22
C LYS A 130 -3.39 -5.76 2.69
N ASN A 131 -4.62 -5.29 2.87
CA ASN A 131 -5.73 -6.12 3.31
C ASN A 131 -7.03 -5.59 2.69
N PRO A 132 -8.08 -6.40 2.60
CA PRO A 132 -9.28 -6.01 1.88
C PRO A 132 -10.13 -5.02 2.68
N GLY A 133 -11.02 -4.33 1.96
CA GLY A 133 -11.94 -3.34 2.51
C GLY A 133 -11.87 -1.98 1.83
N THR A 134 -12.92 -1.19 2.03
CA THR A 134 -13.08 0.15 1.44
C THR A 134 -12.18 1.20 2.09
N TRP A 135 -11.55 0.89 3.22
CA TRP A 135 -10.60 1.77 3.93
C TRP A 135 -9.46 2.26 3.03
N SER A 136 -9.05 1.43 2.07
CA SER A 136 -7.96 1.72 1.14
C SER A 136 -8.38 2.60 -0.04
N ASN A 137 -9.69 2.74 -0.29
CA ASN A 137 -10.20 3.51 -1.42
C ASN A 137 -9.91 5.00 -1.23
N GLY A 138 -9.15 5.57 -2.17
CA GLY A 138 -8.70 6.97 -2.13
C GLY A 138 -7.28 7.17 -1.59
N ILE A 139 -6.58 6.12 -1.18
CA ILE A 139 -5.12 6.20 -0.99
C ILE A 139 -4.48 6.53 -2.33
N LYS A 140 -3.68 7.59 -2.37
CA LYS A 140 -3.01 8.06 -3.57
C LYS A 140 -1.55 7.61 -3.58
N VAL A 141 -1.16 6.93 -4.65
CA VAL A 141 0.20 6.45 -4.88
C VAL A 141 0.81 7.30 -5.98
N ALA A 142 1.88 8.01 -5.64
CA ALA A 142 2.67 8.81 -6.57
C ALA A 142 4.01 8.11 -6.81
N VAL A 143 4.32 7.88 -8.07
CA VAL A 143 5.54 7.24 -8.54
C VAL A 143 6.30 8.23 -9.39
N LEU A 144 7.61 8.35 -9.15
CA LEU A 144 8.50 9.12 -10.01
C LEU A 144 9.62 8.24 -10.52
N ASP A 145 9.76 8.24 -11.83
CA ASP A 145 10.72 7.46 -12.57
C ASP A 145 11.41 8.32 -13.64
N SER A 146 12.59 7.92 -14.09
CA SER A 146 13.50 8.65 -14.98
C SER A 146 13.02 8.67 -16.45
N LEU A 147 11.80 9.13 -16.73
CA LEU A 147 11.25 9.17 -18.10
C LEU A 147 11.98 10.14 -19.02
N GLY A 148 12.42 11.28 -18.49
CA GLY A 148 13.03 12.34 -19.29
C GLY A 148 14.05 13.13 -18.51
N ASP A 149 14.90 13.83 -19.26
CA ASP A 149 15.94 14.69 -18.71
C ASP A 149 15.66 16.17 -18.99
N GLN A 150 15.26 16.46 -20.22
CA GLN A 150 14.96 17.82 -20.67
C GLN A 150 13.64 17.88 -21.42
N ILE A 151 12.98 19.02 -21.31
CA ILE A 151 11.75 19.36 -22.01
C ILE A 151 12.08 20.47 -23.00
N PHE A 152 11.82 20.26 -24.28
CA PHE A 152 11.92 21.28 -25.31
C PHE A 152 10.56 21.84 -25.67
N THR A 153 10.45 23.16 -25.79
CA THR A 153 9.21 23.86 -26.15
C THR A 153 9.42 24.79 -27.35
N GLY A 154 8.34 25.12 -28.06
CA GLY A 154 8.41 25.87 -29.31
C GLY A 154 8.95 25.04 -30.47
N ILE A 155 8.87 23.71 -30.34
CA ILE A 155 9.28 22.75 -31.36
C ILE A 155 8.08 22.34 -32.20
N GLN A 156 8.24 22.23 -33.51
CA GLN A 156 7.19 21.68 -34.36
C GLN A 156 7.12 20.16 -34.16
N THR A 157 6.00 19.65 -33.67
CA THR A 157 5.79 18.21 -33.41
C THR A 157 5.00 17.50 -34.50
N THR A 158 4.23 18.24 -35.31
CA THR A 158 3.47 17.71 -36.44
C THR A 158 3.94 18.33 -37.75
N ASN A 159 3.80 17.59 -38.85
CA ASN A 159 4.23 18.00 -40.18
C ASN A 159 5.70 18.48 -40.22
N VAL A 160 6.58 17.83 -39.47
CA VAL A 160 8.01 18.06 -39.52
C VAL A 160 8.51 17.67 -40.91
N LEU A 161 8.97 18.66 -41.66
CA LEU A 161 9.50 18.48 -43.01
C LEU A 161 10.84 17.72 -42.93
N GLY A 162 10.81 16.43 -43.25
CA GLY A 162 12.03 15.71 -43.62
C GLY A 162 12.60 16.29 -44.90
N TYR A 163 13.93 16.28 -45.03
CA TYR A 163 14.70 16.94 -46.09
C TYR A 163 14.19 16.62 -47.52
N GLY A 164 13.21 17.38 -47.99
CA GLY A 164 12.70 17.33 -49.36
C GLY A 164 13.48 18.31 -50.21
N SER A 165 14.35 17.81 -51.09
CA SER A 165 14.83 18.60 -52.22
C SER A 165 13.62 19.19 -52.96
N THR A 166 13.72 20.44 -53.43
CA THR A 166 12.67 21.13 -54.21
C THR A 166 12.19 20.34 -55.44
N THR A 167 12.93 19.31 -55.84
CA THR A 167 12.61 18.46 -56.98
C THR A 167 11.69 17.30 -56.62
N ILE A 168 11.62 16.85 -55.34
CA ILE A 168 10.67 15.81 -54.96
C ILE A 168 10.08 15.97 -53.56
N PRO A 169 8.74 16.10 -53.43
CA PRO A 169 8.08 16.23 -52.14
C PRO A 169 8.17 14.92 -51.33
N ILE A 170 8.73 15.02 -50.12
CA ILE A 170 8.62 13.99 -49.08
C ILE A 170 7.42 14.36 -48.22
N ASN A 171 6.49 13.42 -47.99
CA ASN A 171 5.38 13.68 -47.06
C ASN A 171 5.98 13.97 -45.67
N PRO A 172 5.55 15.04 -45.00
CA PRO A 172 6.07 15.40 -43.69
C PRO A 172 5.74 14.32 -42.66
N ILE A 173 6.49 14.29 -41.56
CA ILE A 173 6.32 13.31 -40.48
C ILE A 173 5.87 14.01 -39.19
N ASP A 174 5.16 13.29 -38.35
CA ASP A 174 4.94 13.70 -36.97
C ASP A 174 6.01 13.07 -36.08
N LEU A 175 6.50 13.81 -35.09
CA LEU A 175 7.42 13.26 -34.10
C LEU A 175 6.70 12.23 -33.24
N LYS A 176 7.36 11.12 -32.96
CA LYS A 176 6.81 10.03 -32.14
C LYS A 176 7.77 9.68 -31.00
N VAL A 177 7.19 9.17 -29.92
CA VAL A 177 7.94 8.49 -28.86
C VAL A 177 8.75 7.35 -29.47
N GLY A 178 10.00 7.19 -29.04
CA GLY A 178 10.93 6.20 -29.61
C GLY A 178 11.92 6.78 -30.61
N TYR A 179 11.64 7.94 -31.21
CA TYR A 179 12.56 8.53 -32.19
C TYR A 179 13.86 9.01 -31.54
N GLY A 180 14.94 8.85 -32.29
CA GLY A 180 16.26 9.31 -31.89
C GLY A 180 16.46 10.79 -32.13
N ILE A 181 17.22 11.41 -31.24
CA ILE A 181 17.67 12.79 -31.38
C ILE A 181 19.18 12.86 -31.32
N THR A 182 19.75 13.80 -32.06
CA THR A 182 21.17 14.12 -32.02
C THR A 182 21.41 15.61 -31.93
N GLN A 183 22.48 15.98 -31.22
CA GLN A 183 22.99 17.34 -31.21
C GLN A 183 24.51 17.30 -31.17
N GLY A 184 25.17 18.14 -31.95
CA GLY A 184 26.62 18.31 -31.84
C GLY A 184 26.99 18.86 -30.46
N VAL A 185 28.06 18.33 -29.87
CA VAL A 185 28.61 18.89 -28.63
C VAL A 185 29.08 20.32 -28.91
N PRO A 186 28.79 21.32 -28.05
CA PRO A 186 29.25 22.68 -28.28
C PRO A 186 30.76 22.76 -28.39
N ALA A 187 31.24 23.56 -29.34
CA ALA A 187 32.66 23.80 -29.52
C ALA A 187 33.30 24.35 -28.25
N GLY A 188 34.46 23.81 -27.88
CA GLY A 188 35.20 24.25 -26.69
C GLY A 188 34.65 23.72 -25.37
N THR A 189 33.73 22.74 -25.38
CA THR A 189 33.34 22.01 -24.17
C THR A 189 34.50 21.19 -23.65
N VAL A 190 34.90 21.39 -22.40
CA VAL A 190 36.05 20.72 -21.77
C VAL A 190 35.57 19.87 -20.60
N VAL A 191 35.95 18.59 -20.58
CA VAL A 191 35.64 17.64 -19.51
C VAL A 191 36.91 17.14 -18.84
N PRO A 192 36.86 16.66 -17.58
CA PRO A 192 37.99 15.97 -16.97
C PRO A 192 38.31 14.69 -17.76
N ARG A 193 39.58 14.49 -18.10
CA ARG A 193 40.01 13.29 -18.80
C ARG A 193 39.91 12.08 -17.85
N GLN A 194 39.10 11.08 -18.23
CA GLN A 194 38.97 9.87 -17.44
C GLN A 194 40.27 9.04 -17.46
N GLY A 195 40.67 8.49 -16.32
CA GLY A 195 41.77 7.52 -16.19
C GLY A 195 43.21 8.08 -16.14
N VAL A 196 43.42 9.40 -16.15
CA VAL A 196 44.77 10.01 -16.23
C VAL A 196 45.15 10.87 -14.99
N GLY A 197 44.35 10.81 -13.93
CA GLY A 197 44.59 11.52 -12.67
C GLY A 197 43.90 12.89 -12.58
N ALA A 198 43.78 13.42 -11.36
CA ALA A 198 43.09 14.68 -11.11
C ALA A 198 43.84 15.87 -11.75
N GLY A 199 43.12 16.75 -12.46
CA GLY A 199 43.66 17.99 -13.05
C GLY A 199 43.94 17.94 -14.55
N THR A 200 43.78 16.80 -15.21
CA THR A 200 43.85 16.71 -16.68
C THR A 200 42.47 16.88 -17.32
N THR A 201 42.39 17.66 -18.39
CA THR A 201 41.15 17.87 -19.15
C THR A 201 41.29 17.38 -20.59
N GLU A 202 40.16 17.13 -21.23
CA GLU A 202 40.06 16.83 -22.66
C GLU A 202 38.89 17.60 -23.29
N LEU A 203 38.96 17.81 -24.60
CA LEU A 203 37.86 18.39 -25.36
C LEU A 203 36.79 17.33 -25.56
N LEU A 204 35.56 17.64 -25.18
CA LEU A 204 34.40 16.83 -25.52
C LEU A 204 33.97 17.20 -26.94
N ASP A 205 34.11 16.26 -27.87
CA ASP A 205 33.77 16.45 -29.29
C ASP A 205 32.67 15.49 -29.75
N GLY A 206 32.25 15.56 -31.01
CA GLY A 206 31.25 14.64 -31.58
C GLY A 206 29.79 15.03 -31.29
N ILE A 207 28.94 14.06 -30.99
CA ILE A 207 27.48 14.24 -30.88
C ILE A 207 26.91 13.61 -29.60
N PHE A 208 25.90 14.23 -29.02
CA PHE A 208 25.01 13.62 -28.04
C PHE A 208 23.88 12.87 -28.74
N LYS A 209 23.57 11.66 -28.27
CA LYS A 209 22.43 10.85 -28.69
C LYS A 209 21.41 10.79 -27.55
N GLY A 210 20.15 11.00 -27.90
CA GLY A 210 19.04 10.87 -26.97
C GLY A 210 17.82 10.29 -27.65
N GLN A 211 16.76 10.10 -26.90
CA GLN A 211 15.49 9.56 -27.37
C GLN A 211 14.33 10.45 -26.94
N ILE A 212 13.32 10.58 -27.81
CA ILE A 212 12.04 11.19 -27.47
C ILE A 212 11.23 10.21 -26.63
N THR A 213 10.85 10.64 -25.43
CA THR A 213 10.10 9.82 -24.47
C THR A 213 8.67 10.32 -24.27
N GLU A 214 8.39 11.57 -24.65
CA GLU A 214 7.04 12.13 -24.68
C GLU A 214 6.90 13.15 -25.81
N VAL A 215 5.74 13.20 -26.45
CA VAL A 215 5.39 14.22 -27.46
C VAL A 215 4.11 14.92 -27.03
N GLY A 216 4.22 16.22 -26.78
CA GLY A 216 3.10 17.11 -26.46
C GLY A 216 2.79 18.09 -27.59
N ASN A 217 1.92 19.05 -27.31
CA ASN A 217 1.64 20.15 -28.23
C ASN A 217 2.80 21.15 -28.23
N ALA A 218 3.48 21.32 -29.37
CA ALA A 218 4.66 22.16 -29.52
C ALA A 218 5.78 21.90 -28.47
N GLN A 219 5.85 20.66 -27.98
CA GLN A 219 6.72 20.25 -26.87
C GLN A 219 7.15 18.79 -27.03
N ILE A 220 8.39 18.47 -26.68
CA ILE A 220 8.86 17.08 -26.53
C ILE A 220 9.65 16.93 -25.23
N THR A 221 9.56 15.75 -24.61
CA THR A 221 10.44 15.32 -23.53
C THR A 221 11.49 14.39 -24.11
N VAL A 222 12.75 14.61 -23.72
CA VAL A 222 13.88 13.86 -24.24
C VAL A 222 14.73 13.29 -23.12
N LYS A 223 15.29 12.11 -23.36
CA LYS A 223 16.24 11.44 -22.48
C LYS A 223 17.61 11.36 -23.14
N LEU A 224 18.67 11.70 -22.41
CA LEU A 224 20.04 11.58 -22.88
C LEU A 224 20.49 10.12 -22.67
N ILE A 225 21.02 9.50 -23.72
CA ILE A 225 21.40 8.09 -23.70
C ILE A 225 22.91 7.94 -23.79
N SER A 226 23.55 8.56 -24.78
CA SER A 226 24.96 8.32 -25.03
C SER A 226 25.65 9.51 -25.69
N HIS A 227 26.97 9.48 -25.64
CA HIS A 227 27.87 10.38 -26.33
C HIS A 227 28.64 9.59 -27.38
N VAL A 228 28.71 10.10 -28.61
CA VAL A 228 29.54 9.54 -29.67
C VAL A 228 30.65 10.53 -29.98
N SER A 229 31.88 10.15 -29.68
CA SER A 229 33.08 10.95 -29.99
C SER A 229 33.26 11.17 -31.49
N SER A 230 34.09 12.15 -31.87
CA SER A 230 34.44 12.38 -33.29
C SER A 230 35.09 11.16 -33.96
N ALA A 231 35.72 10.29 -33.17
CA ALA A 231 36.31 9.03 -33.61
C ALA A 231 35.28 7.89 -33.80
N GLY A 232 34.01 8.10 -33.46
CA GLY A 232 32.93 7.13 -33.61
C GLY A 232 32.75 6.17 -32.44
N THR A 233 33.47 6.36 -31.33
CA THR A 233 33.24 5.58 -30.11
C THR A 233 32.01 6.11 -29.37
N GLU A 234 31.01 5.25 -29.20
CA GLU A 234 29.82 5.50 -28.38
C GLU A 234 30.08 5.10 -26.93
N SER A 235 29.70 5.97 -26.00
CA SER A 235 29.79 5.72 -24.56
C SER A 235 28.48 6.14 -23.88
N PRO A 236 27.92 5.31 -22.97
CA PRO A 236 26.74 5.69 -22.22
C PRO A 236 27.06 6.88 -21.32
N VAL A 237 26.18 7.88 -21.31
CA VAL A 237 26.31 9.06 -20.46
C VAL A 237 24.95 9.41 -19.87
N ASP A 238 24.96 9.86 -18.62
CA ASP A 238 23.76 10.36 -17.94
C ASP A 238 23.69 11.87 -18.05
N TYR A 239 22.47 12.40 -18.08
CA TYR A 239 22.24 13.85 -18.08
C TYR A 239 22.76 14.50 -16.80
N GLN A 240 23.39 15.66 -16.95
CA GLN A 240 23.86 16.48 -15.85
C GLN A 240 23.19 17.84 -15.87
N GLN A 241 22.35 18.11 -14.89
CA GLN A 241 21.75 19.43 -14.71
C GLN A 241 22.85 20.48 -14.51
N GLY A 242 22.90 21.49 -15.39
CA GLY A 242 23.94 22.51 -15.35
C GLY A 242 25.34 22.06 -15.82
N GLY A 243 25.59 20.76 -15.98
CA GLY A 243 26.87 20.19 -16.43
C GLY A 243 27.08 20.22 -17.95
N ASN A 244 28.02 19.40 -18.42
CA ASN A 244 28.42 19.33 -19.83
C ASN A 244 27.61 18.31 -20.63
N TYR A 245 27.18 17.22 -19.99
CA TYR A 245 26.34 16.18 -20.60
C TYR A 245 24.87 16.59 -20.55
N LYS A 246 24.51 17.49 -21.46
CA LYS A 246 23.12 17.92 -21.69
C LYS A 246 22.97 18.43 -23.11
N PHE A 247 21.76 18.39 -23.63
CA PHE A 247 21.44 19.13 -24.84
C PHE A 247 21.42 20.62 -24.50
N VAL A 248 22.14 21.40 -25.29
CA VAL A 248 22.51 22.77 -24.98
C VAL A 248 22.29 23.67 -26.17
N ASP A 249 21.98 24.93 -25.87
CA ASP A 249 22.09 26.02 -26.83
C ASP A 249 23.53 26.52 -26.86
N PRO A 250 24.26 26.43 -27.98
CA PRO A 250 25.58 27.03 -28.04
C PRO A 250 25.55 28.56 -28.13
N ALA A 251 24.44 29.24 -28.51
CA ALA A 251 24.51 30.68 -28.79
C ALA A 251 23.17 31.45 -29.02
N GLY A 252 22.01 31.00 -28.55
CA GLY A 252 20.76 31.78 -28.69
C GLY A 252 20.24 31.86 -30.13
N VAL A 253 20.60 30.89 -30.98
CA VAL A 253 20.11 30.77 -32.37
C VAL A 253 19.43 29.41 -32.52
N ASN A 254 18.16 29.43 -32.92
CA ASN A 254 17.27 28.28 -33.22
C ASN A 254 17.99 26.91 -33.25
N GLN A 255 17.77 26.14 -32.18
CA GLN A 255 18.61 25.04 -31.72
C GLN A 255 18.31 23.76 -32.52
N ALA A 256 19.12 23.49 -33.52
CA ALA A 256 18.96 22.36 -34.42
C ALA A 256 19.16 21.02 -33.68
N LEU A 257 18.13 20.19 -33.66
CA LEU A 257 18.18 18.78 -33.29
C LEU A 257 18.05 17.95 -34.55
N GLY A 258 18.96 16.99 -34.71
CA GLY A 258 18.86 15.97 -35.73
C GLY A 258 17.88 14.88 -35.32
N ILE A 259 16.87 14.58 -36.14
CA ILE A 259 15.89 13.53 -35.88
C ILE A 259 16.24 12.26 -36.64
N HIS A 260 16.23 11.13 -35.94
CA HIS A 260 16.45 9.79 -36.48
C HIS A 260 15.20 8.95 -36.26
N THR A 261 14.72 8.30 -37.32
CA THR A 261 13.50 7.49 -37.27
C THR A 261 13.82 6.03 -37.55
N GLY A 262 13.10 5.11 -36.91
CA GLY A 262 13.13 3.68 -37.24
C GLY A 262 12.27 3.30 -38.46
N GLU A 263 11.66 4.29 -39.12
CA GLU A 263 10.73 4.05 -40.23
C GLU A 263 11.49 3.95 -41.56
N SER A 264 11.41 2.80 -42.24
CA SER A 264 11.87 2.67 -43.62
C SER A 264 10.85 3.30 -44.57
N ARG A 265 11.26 4.27 -45.39
CA ARG A 265 10.36 4.99 -46.32
C ARG A 265 10.78 4.76 -47.76
N THR A 266 9.88 4.17 -48.56
CA THR A 266 10.04 4.06 -50.01
C THR A 266 9.68 5.36 -50.72
N TYR A 267 10.45 5.69 -51.74
CA TYR A 267 10.35 6.94 -52.47
C TYR A 267 10.04 6.64 -53.94
N GLY A 268 8.77 6.69 -54.34
CA GLY A 268 8.36 6.30 -55.70
C GLY A 268 9.02 5.00 -56.17
N SER A 269 9.53 4.96 -57.41
CA SER A 269 10.30 3.81 -57.94
C SER A 269 11.81 3.85 -57.63
N TRP A 270 12.30 4.72 -56.74
CA TRP A 270 13.71 4.85 -56.40
C TRP A 270 13.99 4.52 -54.92
N ARG A 271 15.24 4.11 -54.63
CA ARG A 271 15.67 3.50 -53.35
C ARG A 271 15.28 4.38 -52.15
N GLY A 272 14.53 3.79 -51.21
CA GLY A 272 14.04 4.44 -50.00
C GLY A 272 15.13 4.78 -48.98
N LEU A 273 14.80 5.66 -48.03
CA LEU A 273 15.60 5.90 -46.83
C LEU A 273 15.52 4.64 -45.94
N ALA A 274 16.68 4.10 -45.57
CA ALA A 274 16.77 2.97 -44.65
C ALA A 274 16.40 3.41 -43.22
N ALA A 275 15.90 2.49 -42.40
CA ALA A 275 15.70 2.72 -40.97
C ALA A 275 17.01 3.19 -40.30
N GLY A 276 16.90 4.14 -39.38
CA GLY A 276 18.06 4.76 -38.72
C GLY A 276 18.82 5.80 -39.57
N ALA A 277 18.31 6.14 -40.76
CA ALA A 277 18.82 7.28 -41.52
C ALA A 277 18.28 8.59 -40.95
N TYR A 278 19.17 9.60 -40.91
CA TYR A 278 18.84 10.95 -40.51
C TYR A 278 17.64 11.52 -41.30
N SER A 279 16.55 11.83 -40.62
CA SER A 279 15.28 12.20 -41.24
C SER A 279 15.03 13.72 -41.32
N GLY A 280 15.76 14.56 -40.59
CA GLY A 280 15.58 16.02 -40.69
C GLY A 280 16.14 16.82 -39.50
N ILE A 281 16.10 18.16 -39.62
CA ILE A 281 16.42 19.11 -38.54
C ILE A 281 15.12 19.66 -37.98
N VAL A 282 14.98 19.68 -36.66
CA VAL A 282 13.97 20.48 -35.96
C VAL A 282 14.64 21.51 -35.07
N THR A 283 13.96 22.61 -34.81
CA THR A 283 14.44 23.64 -33.89
C THR A 283 13.46 23.81 -32.75
N TYR A 284 13.98 24.11 -31.56
CA TYR A 284 13.18 24.48 -30.39
C TYR A 284 13.58 25.87 -29.89
N THR A 285 12.70 26.48 -29.10
CA THR A 285 12.87 27.84 -28.58
C THR A 285 13.39 27.86 -27.15
N ASN A 286 12.93 26.93 -26.30
CA ASN A 286 13.41 26.83 -24.92
C ASN A 286 13.63 25.37 -24.51
N ALA A 287 14.60 25.16 -23.63
CA ALA A 287 14.83 23.91 -22.92
C ALA A 287 14.65 24.14 -21.42
N SER A 288 13.95 23.24 -20.74
CA SER A 288 13.82 23.22 -19.28
C SER A 288 14.14 21.85 -18.73
N ASP A 289 14.50 21.78 -17.45
CA ASP A 289 14.76 20.53 -16.76
C ASP A 289 13.46 19.74 -16.53
N TRP A 290 13.45 18.45 -16.88
CA TRP A 290 12.24 17.64 -16.74
C TRP A 290 11.88 17.36 -15.29
N PHE A 291 12.87 17.07 -14.44
CA PHE A 291 12.65 16.69 -13.05
C PHE A 291 12.09 17.86 -12.22
N ASP A 292 12.64 19.06 -12.39
CA ASP A 292 12.15 20.26 -11.70
C ASP A 292 10.73 20.68 -12.14
N ALA A 293 10.33 20.28 -13.34
CA ALA A 293 8.97 20.49 -13.82
C ALA A 293 7.95 19.59 -13.10
N GLN A 294 8.35 18.40 -12.64
CA GLN A 294 7.44 17.39 -12.09
C GLN A 294 6.79 17.82 -10.77
N SER A 295 5.50 17.52 -10.64
CA SER A 295 4.73 17.77 -9.42
C SER A 295 3.63 16.73 -9.23
N ILE A 296 3.32 16.46 -7.97
CA ILE A 296 2.21 15.64 -7.53
C ILE A 296 1.02 16.57 -7.27
N THR A 297 -0.14 16.25 -7.83
CA THR A 297 -1.37 17.00 -7.56
C THR A 297 -2.24 16.21 -6.57
N LEU A 298 -2.44 16.79 -5.39
CA LEU A 298 -3.37 16.26 -4.39
C LEU A 298 -4.79 16.73 -4.71
N GLY A 299 -5.79 16.03 -4.19
CA GLY A 299 -7.21 16.27 -4.43
C GLY A 299 -7.86 15.22 -5.33
N THR A 300 -9.13 14.95 -5.03
CA THR A 300 -9.98 13.97 -5.71
C THR A 300 -10.85 14.58 -6.81
N ASN A 301 -10.93 15.92 -6.88
CA ASN A 301 -11.76 16.62 -7.85
C ASN A 301 -10.91 17.05 -9.07
N PRO A 302 -11.13 16.48 -10.27
CA PRO A 302 -10.41 16.89 -11.47
C PRO A 302 -10.70 18.34 -11.90
N ASP A 303 -11.86 18.90 -11.55
CA ASP A 303 -12.26 20.28 -11.88
C ASP A 303 -11.71 21.32 -10.89
N LYS A 304 -11.26 20.87 -9.71
CA LYS A 304 -10.64 21.71 -8.67
C LYS A 304 -9.45 20.97 -8.07
N PRO A 305 -8.32 20.91 -8.80
CA PRO A 305 -7.12 20.25 -8.31
C PRO A 305 -6.66 20.92 -7.01
N GLY A 306 -6.29 20.09 -6.04
CA GLY A 306 -5.76 20.54 -4.76
C GLY A 306 -4.31 21.02 -4.87
N PRO A 307 -3.59 21.10 -3.74
CA PRO A 307 -2.23 21.61 -3.72
C PRO A 307 -1.28 20.76 -4.58
N LYS A 308 -0.33 21.44 -5.22
CA LYS A 308 0.75 20.80 -5.98
C LYS A 308 2.01 20.73 -5.14
N ILE A 309 2.57 19.54 -4.99
CA ILE A 309 3.83 19.30 -4.30
C ILE A 309 4.88 19.01 -5.36
N LYS A 310 6.04 19.68 -5.27
CA LYS A 310 7.14 19.47 -6.21
C LYS A 310 7.93 18.21 -5.85
N TRP A 311 8.33 17.43 -6.85
CA TRP A 311 9.07 16.19 -6.59
C TRP A 311 10.47 16.46 -6.03
N ASN A 312 11.13 17.52 -6.52
CA ASN A 312 12.45 17.95 -6.06
C ASN A 312 12.51 18.46 -4.61
N SER A 313 11.37 18.67 -3.93
CA SER A 313 11.35 18.93 -2.49
C SER A 313 11.21 17.67 -1.65
N ILE A 314 10.97 16.51 -2.26
CA ILE A 314 10.70 15.24 -1.57
C ILE A 314 11.87 14.28 -1.72
N VAL A 315 12.39 14.12 -2.93
CA VAL A 315 13.40 13.12 -3.31
C VAL A 315 14.39 13.73 -4.31
N ASP A 316 15.51 13.05 -4.51
CA ASP A 316 16.45 13.38 -5.57
C ASP A 316 15.96 12.83 -6.92
N ARG A 317 16.72 13.09 -7.99
CA ARG A 317 16.39 12.57 -9.32
C ARG A 317 16.63 11.05 -9.36
N PRO A 318 15.67 10.25 -9.87
CA PRO A 318 15.90 8.83 -10.12
C PRO A 318 16.94 8.61 -11.22
N GLY A 319 17.93 7.76 -10.94
CA GLY A 319 19.04 7.47 -11.84
C GLY A 319 19.22 5.99 -12.10
N THR A 320 20.47 5.54 -12.01
CA THR A 320 20.86 4.13 -12.14
C THR A 320 21.56 3.72 -10.86
N SER A 321 21.14 2.61 -10.27
CA SER A 321 21.70 2.11 -9.03
C SER A 321 23.12 1.57 -9.25
N SER A 322 23.95 1.58 -8.20
CA SER A 322 25.29 0.99 -8.26
C SER A 322 25.29 -0.48 -8.70
N TYR A 323 24.28 -1.25 -8.29
CA TYR A 323 24.11 -2.65 -8.67
C TYR A 323 23.86 -2.82 -10.18
N ALA A 324 23.07 -1.91 -10.78
CA ALA A 324 22.80 -1.89 -12.21
C ALA A 324 24.01 -1.43 -13.03
N VAL A 325 24.74 -0.41 -12.56
CA VAL A 325 25.96 0.08 -13.24
C VAL A 325 26.99 -1.04 -13.41
N GLU A 326 27.23 -1.85 -12.37
CA GLU A 326 28.19 -2.96 -12.42
C GLU A 326 27.84 -4.06 -13.43
N ARG A 327 26.57 -4.13 -13.85
CA ARG A 327 26.03 -5.16 -14.77
C ARG A 327 25.60 -4.58 -16.12
N ASN A 328 26.09 -3.40 -16.45
CA ASN A 328 25.78 -2.70 -17.69
C ASN A 328 24.27 -2.48 -17.91
N ALA A 329 23.53 -2.28 -16.82
CA ALA A 329 22.11 -1.93 -16.84
C ALA A 329 21.90 -0.46 -16.48
N ARG A 330 20.77 0.13 -16.91
CA ARG A 330 20.49 1.57 -16.76
C ARG A 330 19.03 1.88 -16.42
N PHE A 331 18.84 2.99 -15.71
CA PHE A 331 17.54 3.61 -15.39
C PHE A 331 16.60 2.71 -14.56
N ASP A 332 17.18 1.91 -13.66
CA ASP A 332 16.44 1.01 -12.79
C ASP A 332 15.81 1.73 -11.58
N GLU A 333 16.33 2.89 -11.18
CA GLU A 333 15.86 3.56 -9.96
C GLU A 333 14.56 4.35 -10.15
N PHE A 334 13.70 4.32 -9.13
CA PHE A 334 12.51 5.15 -9.04
C PHE A 334 12.08 5.37 -7.58
N HIS A 335 11.05 6.20 -7.37
CA HIS A 335 10.55 6.59 -6.06
C HIS A 335 9.04 6.39 -5.95
N ILE A 336 8.56 6.11 -4.75
CA ILE A 336 7.14 5.97 -4.41
C ILE A 336 6.83 6.83 -3.18
N VAL A 337 5.75 7.60 -3.25
CA VAL A 337 5.20 8.32 -2.10
C VAL A 337 3.71 8.04 -2.02
N VAL A 338 3.25 7.67 -0.84
CA VAL A 338 1.86 7.32 -0.56
C VAL A 338 1.23 8.43 0.26
N TYR A 339 0.08 8.91 -0.19
CA TYR A 339 -0.67 9.98 0.45
C TYR A 339 -2.07 9.50 0.86
N ASP A 340 -2.52 9.98 2.01
CA ASP A 340 -3.93 9.98 2.38
C ASP A 340 -4.59 11.22 1.76
N ASP A 341 -5.02 11.10 0.50
CA ASP A 341 -5.60 12.23 -0.24
C ASP A 341 -6.98 12.64 0.25
N THR A 342 -7.70 11.71 0.90
CA THR A 342 -9.07 11.91 1.37
C THR A 342 -9.16 12.30 2.84
N GLY A 343 -8.10 12.05 3.62
CA GLY A 343 -8.10 12.22 5.07
C GLY A 343 -8.80 11.09 5.81
N LYS A 344 -9.17 9.99 5.13
CA LYS A 344 -9.92 8.88 5.74
C LYS A 344 -9.09 8.07 6.72
N ILE A 345 -7.76 8.05 6.58
CA ILE A 345 -6.87 7.22 7.39
C ILE A 345 -6.27 8.03 8.53
N THR A 346 -5.77 9.22 8.20
CA THR A 346 -5.06 10.11 9.15
C THR A 346 -5.96 11.16 9.79
N GLY A 347 -7.20 11.32 9.30
CA GLY A 347 -8.10 12.41 9.66
C GLY A 347 -7.81 13.73 8.93
N ASN A 348 -6.67 13.84 8.24
CA ASN A 348 -6.24 15.06 7.53
C ASN A 348 -5.91 14.77 6.07
N ALA A 349 -6.64 15.39 5.15
CA ALA A 349 -6.40 15.23 3.72
C ALA A 349 -5.02 15.78 3.29
N GLY A 350 -4.33 15.03 2.44
CA GLY A 350 -3.02 15.36 1.88
C GLY A 350 -1.82 14.97 2.76
N SER A 351 -2.05 14.19 3.82
CA SER A 351 -0.97 13.69 4.68
C SER A 351 -0.14 12.61 3.97
N VAL A 352 1.18 12.62 4.16
CA VAL A 352 2.06 11.54 3.69
C VAL A 352 1.87 10.34 4.64
N LEU A 353 1.53 9.19 4.08
CA LEU A 353 1.48 7.92 4.81
C LEU A 353 2.87 7.27 4.83
N GLU A 354 3.48 7.12 3.66
CA GLU A 354 4.70 6.35 3.49
C GLU A 354 5.54 6.94 2.35
N LYS A 355 6.87 6.82 2.44
CA LYS A 355 7.82 7.28 1.41
C LYS A 355 8.90 6.23 1.22
N PHE A 356 9.11 5.85 -0.04
CA PHE A 356 10.16 4.93 -0.46
C PHE A 356 10.98 5.59 -1.57
N SER A 357 12.27 5.76 -1.35
CA SER A 357 13.21 6.34 -2.31
C SER A 357 14.25 5.32 -2.74
N ASN A 358 14.84 5.53 -3.91
CA ASN A 358 15.89 4.69 -4.50
C ASN A 358 15.47 3.20 -4.55
N LEU A 359 14.24 2.95 -5.00
CA LEU A 359 13.79 1.58 -5.30
C LEU A 359 14.27 1.19 -6.68
N SER A 360 14.52 -0.11 -6.90
CA SER A 360 14.90 -0.64 -8.21
C SER A 360 13.76 -1.42 -8.85
N LYS A 361 13.59 -1.24 -10.17
CA LYS A 361 12.71 -2.02 -11.03
C LYS A 361 13.20 -3.45 -11.24
N ALA A 362 14.47 -3.71 -10.99
CA ALA A 362 15.11 -4.98 -11.29
C ALA A 362 14.96 -5.99 -10.15
N LYS A 363 14.71 -7.25 -10.50
CA LYS A 363 14.27 -8.31 -9.58
C LYS A 363 15.37 -8.76 -8.60
N ASP A 364 16.62 -8.77 -9.05
CA ASP A 364 17.80 -9.22 -8.30
C ASP A 364 18.57 -8.04 -7.66
N SER A 365 18.08 -6.81 -7.81
CA SER A 365 18.78 -5.62 -7.32
C SER A 365 18.90 -5.57 -5.80
N GLN A 366 20.06 -5.13 -5.33
CA GLN A 366 20.42 -5.06 -3.92
C GLN A 366 21.01 -3.69 -3.55
N TYR A 367 20.70 -3.25 -2.34
CA TYR A 367 21.42 -2.16 -1.69
C TYR A 367 22.84 -2.61 -1.32
N SER A 368 23.73 -1.64 -1.07
CA SER A 368 25.10 -1.91 -0.64
C SER A 368 25.21 -2.71 0.67
N ALA A 369 24.15 -2.69 1.49
CA ALA A 369 24.04 -3.48 2.72
C ALA A 369 23.59 -4.94 2.48
N GLY A 370 23.34 -5.35 1.23
CA GLY A 370 22.91 -6.70 0.86
C GLY A 370 21.40 -6.96 0.96
N SER A 371 20.61 -6.00 1.44
CA SER A 371 19.15 -6.07 1.39
C SER A 371 18.63 -5.82 -0.03
N SER A 372 17.49 -6.42 -0.37
CA SER A 372 16.87 -6.25 -1.68
C SER A 372 16.44 -4.80 -1.92
N ALA A 373 16.86 -4.22 -3.04
CA ALA A 373 16.38 -2.92 -3.54
C ALA A 373 15.16 -3.07 -4.47
N TYR A 374 14.79 -4.31 -4.81
CA TYR A 374 13.64 -4.62 -5.64
C TYR A 374 12.33 -4.10 -5.02
N TRP A 375 11.63 -3.23 -5.76
CA TRP A 375 10.48 -2.48 -5.25
C TRP A 375 9.36 -3.33 -4.65
N ARG A 376 9.05 -4.50 -5.24
CA ARG A 376 7.99 -5.37 -4.72
C ARG A 376 8.34 -5.95 -3.35
N LYS A 377 9.58 -6.41 -3.17
CA LYS A 377 10.08 -6.91 -1.88
C LYS A 377 10.14 -5.80 -0.84
N VAL A 378 10.56 -4.60 -1.24
CA VAL A 378 10.58 -3.45 -0.31
C VAL A 378 9.17 -3.08 0.16
N LEU A 379 8.18 -3.07 -0.73
CA LEU A 379 6.78 -2.82 -0.36
C LEU A 379 6.16 -3.99 0.42
N GLU A 380 6.53 -5.23 0.09
CA GLU A 380 6.09 -6.42 0.82
C GLU A 380 6.45 -6.32 2.30
N THR A 381 7.72 -6.06 2.62
CA THR A 381 8.19 -6.02 4.02
C THR A 381 7.99 -4.65 4.70
N GLY A 382 8.12 -3.55 3.95
CA GLY A 382 8.22 -2.20 4.51
C GLY A 382 6.96 -1.34 4.46
N SER A 383 5.95 -1.71 3.66
CA SER A 383 4.71 -0.93 3.55
C SER A 383 3.62 -1.48 4.46
N ALA A 384 2.92 -0.60 5.19
CA ALA A 384 1.72 -0.97 5.95
C ALA A 384 0.45 -0.89 5.09
N SER A 385 0.51 -0.16 3.98
CA SER A 385 -0.66 0.17 3.17
C SER A 385 -0.74 -0.60 1.86
N LEU A 386 0.39 -0.94 1.23
CA LEU A 386 0.46 -1.41 -0.16
C LEU A 386 1.26 -2.71 -0.37
N PHE A 387 0.88 -3.44 -1.41
CA PHE A 387 1.69 -4.42 -2.11
C PHE A 387 2.01 -3.93 -3.52
N GLY A 388 3.21 -4.25 -4.01
CA GLY A 388 3.56 -4.10 -5.42
C GLY A 388 3.09 -5.30 -6.25
N GLY A 389 2.42 -5.03 -7.37
CA GLY A 389 1.93 -6.04 -8.30
C GLY A 389 2.87 -6.26 -9.48
N GLY A 390 2.74 -5.44 -10.52
CA GLY A 390 3.63 -5.40 -11.69
C GLY A 390 3.77 -3.99 -12.24
N ALA A 391 4.52 -3.85 -13.32
CA ALA A 391 4.76 -2.55 -13.97
C ALA A 391 3.44 -1.78 -14.26
N PRO A 392 3.42 -0.45 -14.10
CA PRO A 392 2.30 0.36 -14.56
C PRO A 392 2.04 0.23 -16.05
N ALA A 393 0.78 0.37 -16.47
CA ALA A 393 0.48 0.50 -17.91
C ALA A 393 1.04 1.81 -18.48
N GLY A 394 1.59 1.76 -19.69
CA GLY A 394 2.12 2.94 -20.37
C GLY A 394 3.60 3.25 -20.14
N ILE A 395 4.39 2.29 -19.64
CA ILE A 395 5.86 2.43 -19.62
C ILE A 395 6.39 2.71 -21.03
N VAL A 396 7.39 3.57 -21.11
CA VAL A 396 8.06 4.00 -22.34
C VAL A 396 9.49 3.49 -22.35
N THR A 397 9.90 2.85 -23.43
CA THR A 397 11.30 2.44 -23.62
C THR A 397 12.23 3.65 -23.58
N THR A 398 13.27 3.61 -22.77
CA THR A 398 14.20 4.72 -22.52
C THR A 398 15.64 4.36 -22.90
N GLY A 399 15.84 3.82 -24.10
CA GLY A 399 17.14 3.40 -24.63
C GLY A 399 17.06 2.83 -26.04
N PHE A 400 18.22 2.71 -26.69
CA PHE A 400 18.36 2.12 -28.02
C PHE A 400 18.92 0.69 -27.94
N SER A 401 18.69 -0.10 -28.99
CA SER A 401 19.42 -1.34 -29.24
C SER A 401 20.90 -1.04 -29.55
N ALA A 402 21.77 -2.02 -29.36
CA ALA A 402 23.22 -1.86 -29.52
C ALA A 402 23.66 -1.43 -30.93
N ASP A 403 22.86 -1.74 -31.96
CA ASP A 403 23.25 -1.62 -33.37
C ASP A 403 22.56 -0.47 -34.13
N GLY A 404 21.96 0.51 -33.44
CA GLY A 404 21.42 1.67 -34.16
C GLY A 404 20.47 2.59 -33.40
N TRP A 405 19.35 2.89 -34.06
CA TRP A 405 18.31 3.83 -33.63
C TRP A 405 16.99 3.13 -33.26
N ASP A 406 16.99 1.81 -33.27
CA ASP A 406 15.82 1.04 -32.85
C ASP A 406 15.70 1.11 -31.34
N THR A 407 14.47 1.23 -30.84
CA THR A 407 14.17 1.23 -29.42
C THR A 407 14.60 -0.10 -28.78
N PHE A 408 15.11 -0.05 -27.56
CA PHE A 408 15.46 -1.23 -26.79
C PHE A 408 14.25 -2.16 -26.60
N GLY A 409 14.40 -3.43 -26.97
CA GLY A 409 13.27 -4.36 -27.10
C GLY A 409 12.78 -4.98 -25.78
N ASP A 410 13.64 -5.06 -24.76
CA ASP A 410 13.39 -5.85 -23.54
C ASP A 410 13.60 -5.04 -22.26
N GLY A 411 13.07 -3.81 -22.23
CA GLY A 411 13.23 -2.89 -21.09
C GLY A 411 12.15 -3.05 -20.02
N GLY A 412 11.54 -4.22 -19.86
CA GLY A 412 10.44 -4.42 -18.91
C GLY A 412 10.89 -4.20 -17.46
N TRP A 413 9.95 -3.90 -16.55
CA TRP A 413 10.24 -3.99 -15.12
C TRP A 413 10.23 -5.45 -14.68
N ASP A 414 10.72 -5.72 -13.46
CA ASP A 414 10.68 -7.04 -12.83
C ASP A 414 11.56 -8.11 -13.54
N GLN A 415 12.61 -7.66 -14.22
CA GLN A 415 13.62 -8.50 -14.88
C GLN A 415 14.94 -8.49 -14.12
N ASP A 416 15.80 -9.48 -14.37
CA ASP A 416 17.14 -9.55 -13.78
C ASP A 416 18.06 -8.46 -14.37
N THR A 417 18.98 -7.95 -13.56
CA THR A 417 19.80 -6.79 -13.90
C THR A 417 21.01 -7.22 -14.74
N GLU A 418 20.89 -7.36 -16.07
CA GLU A 418 22.06 -7.56 -16.93
C GLU A 418 21.84 -7.03 -18.35
N ASN A 419 22.69 -6.10 -18.80
CA ASN A 419 22.62 -5.52 -20.16
C ASN A 419 21.23 -4.94 -20.54
N ILE A 420 20.45 -4.50 -19.56
CA ILE A 420 19.09 -4.00 -19.74
C ILE A 420 19.02 -2.50 -19.51
N THR A 421 18.37 -1.80 -20.44
CA THR A 421 17.92 -0.42 -20.21
C THR A 421 16.45 -0.44 -19.85
N PHE A 422 16.15 -0.21 -18.57
CA PHE A 422 14.78 -0.26 -18.06
C PHE A 422 13.93 0.84 -18.66
N SER A 423 12.71 0.49 -19.05
CA SER A 423 11.67 1.42 -19.49
C SER A 423 11.16 2.24 -18.31
N SER A 424 10.64 3.42 -18.62
CA SER A 424 10.27 4.40 -17.61
C SER A 424 8.82 4.84 -17.72
N ILE A 425 8.17 5.11 -16.59
CA ILE A 425 6.78 5.61 -16.54
C ILE A 425 6.71 7.14 -16.35
N GLY A 426 7.74 7.74 -15.76
CA GLY A 426 7.77 9.17 -15.44
C GLY A 426 7.04 9.50 -14.16
N ASN A 427 6.28 10.60 -14.17
CA ASN A 427 5.45 11.01 -13.05
C ASN A 427 4.07 10.35 -13.17
N TYR A 428 3.86 9.30 -12.39
CA TYR A 428 2.63 8.49 -12.41
C TYR A 428 1.91 8.61 -11.07
N VAL A 429 0.73 9.21 -11.08
CA VAL A 429 -0.07 9.45 -9.88
C VAL A 429 -1.43 8.78 -10.04
N VAL A 430 -1.75 7.87 -9.14
CA VAL A 430 -2.95 7.05 -9.17
C VAL A 430 -3.56 6.92 -7.79
N SER A 431 -4.84 6.52 -7.72
CA SER A 431 -5.51 6.28 -6.45
C SER A 431 -6.11 4.88 -6.44
N LEU A 432 -5.98 4.21 -5.30
CA LEU A 432 -6.61 2.90 -5.09
C LEU A 432 -8.15 3.05 -5.14
N ALA A 433 -8.78 2.09 -5.79
CA ALA A 433 -10.23 1.98 -5.91
C ALA A 433 -10.66 0.51 -5.88
N ASN A 434 -11.98 0.26 -5.95
CA ASN A 434 -12.58 -1.07 -6.03
C ASN A 434 -12.41 -1.98 -4.80
N GLY A 435 -11.89 -1.46 -3.68
CA GLY A 435 -11.96 -2.14 -2.40
C GLY A 435 -13.42 -2.29 -1.99
N LYS A 436 -13.78 -3.47 -1.48
CA LYS A 436 -15.13 -3.81 -1.04
C LYS A 436 -15.08 -4.38 0.37
N ASP A 437 -16.07 -4.03 1.17
CA ASP A 437 -16.30 -4.60 2.50
C ASP A 437 -17.15 -5.88 2.39
N TYR A 438 -17.59 -6.43 3.51
CA TYR A 438 -18.40 -7.67 3.58
C TYR A 438 -19.67 -7.53 2.73
N ASN A 439 -20.14 -8.64 2.15
CA ASN A 439 -21.30 -8.67 1.24
C ASN A 439 -21.16 -7.70 0.06
N GLY A 440 -19.93 -7.49 -0.39
CA GLY A 440 -19.60 -6.77 -1.62
C GLY A 440 -19.91 -5.28 -1.57
N LYS A 441 -20.11 -4.72 -0.37
CA LYS A 441 -20.46 -3.30 -0.17
C LYS A 441 -19.31 -2.39 -0.56
N THR A 442 -19.66 -1.24 -1.12
CA THR A 442 -18.68 -0.26 -1.64
C THR A 442 -18.39 0.88 -0.66
N SER A 443 -19.07 0.91 0.48
CA SER A 443 -18.87 1.87 1.55
C SER A 443 -19.18 1.25 2.90
N ILE A 444 -18.32 1.51 3.88
CA ILE A 444 -18.46 1.05 5.26
C ILE A 444 -19.70 1.60 5.98
N GLU A 445 -20.30 2.66 5.45
CA GLU A 445 -21.50 3.29 6.00
C GLU A 445 -22.81 2.64 5.52
N GLU A 446 -22.74 1.70 4.57
CA GLU A 446 -23.89 0.95 4.08
C GLU A 446 -24.32 -0.14 5.08
N LEU A 447 -25.63 -0.43 5.13
CA LEU A 447 -26.13 -1.55 5.93
C LEU A 447 -25.64 -2.88 5.34
N GLY A 448 -25.15 -3.77 6.19
CA GLY A 448 -24.54 -5.04 5.81
C GLY A 448 -23.07 -4.93 5.42
N ALA A 449 -22.44 -3.76 5.52
CA ALA A 449 -21.02 -3.59 5.22
C ALA A 449 -20.09 -4.16 6.30
N LEU A 450 -20.62 -4.48 7.49
CA LEU A 450 -19.93 -5.14 8.59
C LEU A 450 -20.74 -6.32 9.16
N ASP A 451 -21.75 -6.77 8.42
CA ASP A 451 -22.50 -7.98 8.73
C ASP A 451 -21.85 -9.18 8.04
N LEU A 452 -21.87 -10.32 8.73
CA LEU A 452 -21.23 -11.54 8.26
C LEU A 452 -22.16 -12.71 8.49
N ASP A 453 -22.15 -13.71 7.60
CA ASP A 453 -22.84 -14.96 7.87
C ASP A 453 -22.29 -15.63 9.14
N ILE A 454 -23.17 -16.32 9.88
CA ILE A 454 -22.77 -16.97 11.13
C ILE A 454 -21.75 -18.09 10.90
N GLY A 455 -21.83 -18.80 9.78
CA GLY A 455 -20.87 -19.85 9.41
C GLY A 455 -19.47 -19.29 9.25
N ALA A 456 -19.32 -18.19 8.49
CA ALA A 456 -18.02 -17.53 8.32
C ALA A 456 -17.45 -16.98 9.64
N LEU A 457 -18.31 -16.51 10.56
CA LEU A 457 -17.85 -16.10 11.89
C LEU A 457 -17.37 -17.30 12.72
N GLN A 458 -18.07 -18.45 12.65
CA GLN A 458 -17.67 -19.68 13.33
C GLN A 458 -16.34 -20.22 12.78
N GLU A 459 -16.13 -20.17 11.46
CA GLU A 459 -14.86 -20.52 10.81
C GLU A 459 -13.72 -19.62 11.29
N ALA A 460 -13.96 -18.33 11.48
CA ALA A 460 -12.97 -17.41 12.04
C ALA A 460 -12.60 -17.76 13.50
N TYR A 461 -13.56 -18.21 14.32
CA TYR A 461 -13.26 -18.71 15.67
C TYR A 461 -12.54 -20.06 15.66
N ASP A 462 -12.77 -20.91 14.66
CA ASP A 462 -12.07 -22.19 14.51
C ASP A 462 -10.55 -22.01 14.34
N LEU A 463 -10.08 -20.86 13.88
CA LEU A 463 -8.64 -20.53 13.85
C LEU A 463 -8.01 -20.46 15.26
N PHE A 464 -8.81 -20.16 16.30
CA PHE A 464 -8.35 -20.26 17.69
C PHE A 464 -8.35 -21.69 18.21
N ARG A 465 -8.69 -22.72 17.42
CA ARG A 465 -8.79 -24.09 17.92
C ARG A 465 -7.44 -24.74 18.19
N ASN A 466 -6.38 -24.34 17.50
CA ASN A 466 -5.06 -24.95 17.66
C ASN A 466 -4.24 -24.27 18.78
N PRO A 467 -3.96 -24.94 19.91
CA PRO A 467 -3.18 -24.37 21.02
C PRO A 467 -1.70 -24.22 20.71
N GLU A 468 -1.17 -24.88 19.68
CA GLU A 468 0.23 -24.74 19.28
C GLU A 468 0.47 -23.48 18.42
N GLU A 469 -0.59 -22.94 17.80
CA GLU A 469 -0.49 -21.78 16.90
C GLU A 469 -0.96 -20.49 17.57
N THR A 470 -1.94 -20.56 18.47
CA THR A 470 -2.55 -19.37 19.09
C THR A 470 -2.67 -19.51 20.60
N ASP A 471 -2.09 -18.54 21.31
CA ASP A 471 -2.25 -18.39 22.76
C ASP A 471 -3.63 -17.80 23.05
N CYS A 472 -4.45 -18.57 23.76
CA CYS A 472 -5.83 -18.20 24.03
C CYS A 472 -6.29 -18.70 25.40
N ASP A 473 -6.35 -17.81 26.41
CA ASP A 473 -6.88 -18.15 27.73
C ASP A 473 -8.39 -17.94 27.80
N PHE A 474 -8.90 -16.85 27.21
CA PHE A 474 -10.31 -16.45 27.34
C PHE A 474 -10.96 -16.21 25.98
N LEU A 475 -11.92 -17.04 25.62
CA LEU A 475 -12.71 -16.88 24.40
C LEU A 475 -13.88 -15.94 24.67
N LEU A 476 -13.90 -14.78 24.01
CA LEU A 476 -14.96 -13.79 24.15
C LEU A 476 -16.00 -13.99 23.04
N LEU A 477 -17.29 -14.03 23.39
CA LEU A 477 -18.36 -14.08 22.38
C LEU A 477 -18.36 -12.88 21.41
N GLY A 478 -17.86 -11.72 21.84
CA GLY A 478 -17.95 -10.47 21.07
C GLY A 478 -19.35 -9.88 21.12
N SER A 479 -19.92 -9.58 19.95
CA SER A 479 -21.27 -9.04 19.82
C SER A 479 -22.34 -10.10 20.06
N ALA A 480 -23.44 -9.68 20.67
CA ALA A 480 -24.63 -10.50 20.87
C ALA A 480 -25.88 -9.84 20.24
N ALA A 481 -25.67 -8.96 19.26
CA ALA A 481 -26.71 -8.23 18.51
C ALA A 481 -27.42 -9.03 17.40
N ARG A 482 -27.05 -10.30 17.20
CA ARG A 482 -27.63 -11.21 16.20
C ARG A 482 -28.95 -11.85 16.69
N THR A 483 -29.58 -12.68 15.87
CA THR A 483 -30.77 -13.41 16.31
C THR A 483 -30.42 -14.36 17.46
N PRO A 484 -31.35 -14.65 18.40
CA PRO A 484 -31.07 -15.53 19.54
C PRO A 484 -30.50 -16.89 19.16
N TYR A 485 -31.00 -17.48 18.07
CA TYR A 485 -30.56 -18.80 17.59
C TYR A 485 -29.13 -18.76 17.04
N GLU A 486 -28.75 -17.69 16.34
CA GLU A 486 -27.37 -17.52 15.85
C GLU A 486 -26.39 -17.30 17.00
N VAL A 487 -26.76 -16.49 18.00
CA VAL A 487 -25.90 -16.28 19.17
C VAL A 487 -25.77 -17.58 19.99
N GLN A 488 -26.83 -18.39 20.08
CA GLN A 488 -26.76 -19.73 20.69
C GLN A 488 -25.84 -20.67 19.91
N ALA A 489 -25.91 -20.67 18.57
CA ALA A 489 -25.03 -21.47 17.73
C ALA A 489 -23.57 -21.06 17.90
N LEU A 490 -23.28 -19.75 17.94
CA LEU A 490 -21.93 -19.23 18.20
C LEU A 490 -21.44 -19.60 19.62
N SER A 491 -22.32 -19.51 20.60
CA SER A 491 -22.01 -19.86 21.99
C SER A 491 -21.63 -21.33 22.12
N ASN A 492 -22.42 -22.23 21.52
CA ASN A 492 -22.08 -23.66 21.48
C ASN A 492 -20.76 -23.92 20.75
N LYS A 493 -20.45 -23.14 19.69
CA LYS A 493 -19.17 -23.25 18.98
C LYS A 493 -17.98 -22.86 19.86
N LEU A 494 -18.09 -21.77 20.61
CA LEU A 494 -17.04 -21.33 21.55
C LEU A 494 -16.82 -22.36 22.66
N ILE A 495 -17.90 -22.98 23.15
CA ILE A 495 -17.81 -24.08 24.13
C ILE A 495 -17.09 -25.28 23.51
N GLU A 496 -17.44 -25.67 22.28
CA GLU A 496 -16.76 -26.76 21.56
C GLU A 496 -15.25 -26.52 21.47
N ILE A 497 -14.85 -25.30 21.10
CA ILE A 497 -13.43 -24.93 20.99
C ILE A 497 -12.74 -24.99 22.36
N ALA A 498 -13.37 -24.43 23.40
CA ALA A 498 -12.84 -24.44 24.77
C ALA A 498 -12.68 -25.87 25.30
N GLU A 499 -13.66 -26.75 25.08
CA GLU A 499 -13.61 -28.16 25.48
C GLU A 499 -12.57 -28.98 24.71
N PHE A 500 -12.37 -28.64 23.43
CA PHE A 500 -11.36 -29.28 22.60
C PHE A 500 -9.96 -28.95 23.09
N ARG A 501 -9.67 -27.67 23.35
CA ARG A 501 -8.33 -27.22 23.76
C ARG A 501 -8.02 -27.50 25.23
N LYS A 502 -9.02 -27.37 26.11
CA LYS A 502 -8.93 -27.54 27.58
C LYS A 502 -7.99 -26.56 28.29
N ASP A 503 -7.53 -25.53 27.60
CA ASP A 503 -6.68 -24.46 28.11
C ASP A 503 -7.37 -23.08 28.07
N ALA A 504 -8.63 -23.02 27.61
CA ALA A 504 -9.38 -21.78 27.43
C ALA A 504 -10.75 -21.82 28.14
N ILE A 505 -11.26 -20.65 28.52
CA ILE A 505 -12.61 -20.46 29.10
C ILE A 505 -13.43 -19.54 28.19
N ALA A 506 -14.63 -19.98 27.82
CA ALA A 506 -15.57 -19.21 27.01
C ALA A 506 -16.46 -18.30 27.87
N PHE A 507 -16.51 -17.01 27.55
CA PHE A 507 -17.37 -16.01 28.18
C PHE A 507 -18.52 -15.63 27.24
N LEU A 508 -19.73 -15.99 27.66
CA LEU A 508 -20.93 -15.94 26.85
C LEU A 508 -21.97 -15.00 27.48
N SER A 509 -22.39 -14.00 26.72
CA SER A 509 -23.46 -13.06 27.09
C SER A 509 -24.80 -13.43 26.45
N PRO A 510 -25.94 -13.06 27.06
CA PRO A 510 -27.24 -13.35 26.47
C PRO A 510 -27.44 -12.54 25.18
N ALA A 511 -28.24 -13.06 24.24
CA ALA A 511 -28.58 -12.30 23.04
C ALA A 511 -29.31 -10.99 23.38
N ARG A 512 -28.97 -9.90 22.67
CA ARG A 512 -29.50 -8.54 22.93
C ARG A 512 -31.01 -8.49 23.03
N SER A 513 -31.71 -9.21 22.15
CA SER A 513 -33.17 -9.21 22.12
C SER A 513 -33.83 -9.90 23.31
N GLN A 514 -33.09 -10.69 24.09
CA GLN A 514 -33.59 -11.33 25.31
C GLN A 514 -33.54 -10.38 26.50
N PHE A 515 -32.58 -9.45 26.50
CA PHE A 515 -32.40 -8.44 27.54
C PHE A 515 -33.14 -7.13 27.23
N LEU A 516 -33.04 -6.65 25.98
CA LEU A 516 -33.55 -5.37 25.53
C LEU A 516 -34.69 -5.52 24.53
N THR A 517 -35.65 -4.60 24.60
CA THR A 517 -36.63 -4.37 23.54
C THR A 517 -36.14 -3.23 22.66
N LYS A 518 -36.10 -3.49 21.36
CA LYS A 518 -35.88 -2.48 20.33
C LYS A 518 -37.21 -1.83 19.96
N THR A 519 -37.30 -0.51 20.07
CA THR A 519 -38.43 0.27 19.57
C THR A 519 -37.92 1.33 18.59
N GLY A 520 -38.56 1.46 17.41
CA GLY A 520 -38.07 2.30 16.31
C GLY A 520 -37.09 1.59 15.37
N ALA A 521 -36.53 2.32 14.41
CA ALA A 521 -35.59 1.82 13.41
C ALA A 521 -34.49 2.87 13.10
N GLY A 522 -33.31 2.40 12.71
CA GLY A 522 -32.17 3.26 12.37
C GLY A 522 -31.66 4.09 13.55
N ASP A 523 -31.33 5.36 13.30
CA ASP A 523 -30.73 6.26 14.30
C ASP A 523 -31.71 6.74 15.40
N ALA A 524 -33.01 6.42 15.24
CA ALA A 524 -34.06 6.68 16.25
C ALA A 524 -34.35 5.44 17.11
N GLU A 525 -33.47 4.43 17.08
CA GLU A 525 -33.61 3.22 17.88
C GLU A 525 -33.54 3.53 19.38
N MET A 526 -34.64 3.26 20.09
CA MET A 526 -34.67 3.28 21.55
C MET A 526 -34.60 1.85 22.07
N LEU A 527 -33.66 1.62 22.98
CA LEU A 527 -33.47 0.33 23.66
C LEU A 527 -33.95 0.46 25.10
N THR A 528 -34.93 -0.37 25.46
CA THR A 528 -35.50 -0.40 26.81
C THR A 528 -35.34 -1.80 27.41
N LEU A 529 -35.05 -1.85 28.72
CA LEU A 529 -34.94 -3.11 29.45
C LEU A 529 -36.29 -3.83 29.50
N LYS A 530 -36.28 -5.15 29.31
CA LYS A 530 -37.47 -6.02 29.50
C LYS A 530 -37.71 -6.36 30.97
N ALA A 531 -37.88 -5.36 31.83
CA ALA A 531 -37.87 -5.53 33.29
C ALA A 531 -38.77 -6.67 33.81
N ASP A 532 -39.96 -6.85 33.22
CA ASP A 532 -40.94 -7.85 33.69
C ASP A 532 -40.71 -9.27 33.15
N THR A 533 -39.94 -9.45 32.07
CA THR A 533 -39.78 -10.76 31.38
C THR A 533 -38.33 -11.19 31.18
N VAL A 534 -37.37 -10.36 31.59
CA VAL A 534 -35.93 -10.59 31.34
C VAL A 534 -35.45 -11.92 31.92
N THR A 535 -35.88 -12.29 33.12
CA THR A 535 -35.47 -13.54 33.78
C THR A 535 -35.89 -14.76 32.98
N ASP A 536 -37.18 -14.85 32.60
CA ASP A 536 -37.70 -15.98 31.83
C ASP A 536 -37.07 -16.06 30.43
N ASN A 537 -36.86 -14.90 29.80
CA ASN A 537 -36.19 -14.82 28.49
C ASN A 537 -34.75 -15.34 28.55
N ILE A 538 -33.99 -14.97 29.58
CA ILE A 538 -32.61 -15.44 29.78
C ILE A 538 -32.58 -16.94 30.07
N ILE A 539 -33.48 -17.44 30.91
CA ILE A 539 -33.59 -18.89 31.19
C ILE A 539 -33.88 -19.66 29.90
N ASN A 540 -34.84 -19.18 29.10
CA ASN A 540 -35.18 -19.80 27.82
C ASN A 540 -34.03 -19.73 26.82
N TYR A 541 -33.24 -18.65 26.84
CA TYR A 541 -32.08 -18.48 25.98
C TYR A 541 -30.92 -19.43 26.32
N TYR A 542 -30.62 -19.62 27.61
CA TYR A 542 -29.51 -20.47 28.04
C TYR A 542 -29.85 -21.97 28.10
N SER A 543 -31.13 -22.33 28.23
CA SER A 543 -31.60 -23.72 28.28
C SER A 543 -31.07 -24.63 27.14
N PRO A 544 -31.01 -24.19 25.86
CA PRO A 544 -30.44 -25.00 24.78
C PRO A 544 -28.91 -24.93 24.64
N ILE A 545 -28.21 -24.11 25.44
CA ILE A 545 -26.74 -24.01 25.39
C ILE A 545 -26.13 -25.18 26.17
N THR A 546 -25.10 -25.78 25.60
CA THR A 546 -24.41 -26.94 26.19
C THR A 546 -23.80 -26.58 27.53
N SER A 547 -24.00 -27.44 28.53
CA SER A 547 -23.38 -27.26 29.85
C SER A 547 -21.93 -27.74 29.81
N SER A 548 -20.99 -26.86 30.17
CA SER A 548 -19.55 -27.16 30.22
C SER A 548 -18.89 -26.48 31.42
N SER A 549 -17.84 -27.10 31.96
CA SER A 549 -16.99 -26.49 32.99
C SER A 549 -16.07 -25.40 32.44
N TYR A 550 -15.93 -25.32 31.11
CA TYR A 550 -15.10 -24.32 30.41
C TYR A 550 -15.93 -23.13 29.91
N ALA A 551 -17.17 -22.96 30.38
CA ALA A 551 -18.08 -21.92 29.93
C ALA A 551 -18.62 -21.09 31.10
N ILE A 552 -18.56 -19.77 30.97
CA ILE A 552 -19.17 -18.80 31.88
C ILE A 552 -20.33 -18.13 31.14
N LEU A 553 -21.53 -18.31 31.67
CA LEU A 553 -22.75 -17.68 31.18
C LEU A 553 -23.03 -16.44 32.04
N ASP A 554 -22.96 -15.26 31.43
CA ASP A 554 -23.29 -14.02 32.13
C ASP A 554 -24.77 -13.64 32.00
N SER A 555 -25.20 -12.65 32.77
CA SER A 555 -26.62 -12.33 32.94
C SER A 555 -27.08 -11.07 32.23
N GLY A 556 -26.25 -10.33 31.47
CA GLY A 556 -26.77 -9.08 30.94
C GLY A 556 -25.85 -8.19 30.12
N TYR A 557 -26.31 -6.96 29.97
CA TYR A 557 -25.67 -5.89 29.21
C TYR A 557 -25.29 -4.73 30.11
N LYS A 558 -24.17 -4.08 29.81
CA LYS A 558 -23.83 -2.78 30.37
C LYS A 558 -24.29 -1.65 29.46
N TYR A 559 -24.43 -0.48 30.06
CA TYR A 559 -24.63 0.78 29.34
C TYR A 559 -23.41 1.66 29.52
N MET A 560 -22.69 1.94 28.43
CA MET A 560 -21.43 2.70 28.46
C MET A 560 -21.40 3.80 27.40
N TYR A 561 -20.53 4.79 27.59
CA TYR A 561 -20.34 5.87 26.64
C TYR A 561 -19.35 5.46 25.54
N ASP A 562 -19.79 5.49 24.30
CA ASP A 562 -18.94 5.32 23.12
C ASP A 562 -18.37 6.68 22.71
N ARG A 563 -17.07 6.87 22.96
CA ARG A 563 -16.36 8.13 22.68
C ARG A 563 -16.18 8.44 21.20
N PHE A 564 -16.23 7.43 20.33
CA PHE A 564 -16.04 7.60 18.89
C PHE A 564 -17.33 8.09 18.23
N ASN A 565 -18.44 7.46 18.58
CA ASN A 565 -19.76 7.84 18.06
C ASN A 565 -20.50 8.86 18.95
N GLN A 566 -19.89 9.28 20.07
CA GLN A 566 -20.38 10.30 21.00
C GLN A 566 -21.79 10.00 21.57
N GLN A 567 -22.11 8.73 21.80
CA GLN A 567 -23.42 8.29 22.24
C GLN A 567 -23.30 7.19 23.31
N PHE A 568 -24.30 7.08 24.18
CA PHE A 568 -24.36 5.95 25.10
C PHE A 568 -24.96 4.72 24.41
N ARG A 569 -24.31 3.56 24.57
CA ARG A 569 -24.68 2.30 23.92
C ARG A 569 -24.73 1.15 24.92
N TYR A 570 -25.55 0.15 24.60
CA TYR A 570 -25.55 -1.12 25.32
C TYR A 570 -24.50 -2.05 24.73
N VAL A 571 -23.70 -2.69 25.57
CA VAL A 571 -22.61 -3.61 25.17
C VAL A 571 -22.74 -4.90 26.00
N PRO A 572 -22.48 -6.09 25.44
CA PRO A 572 -22.47 -7.34 26.20
C PRO A 572 -21.40 -7.34 27.30
N MET A 573 -21.60 -8.16 28.34
CA MET A 573 -20.75 -8.18 29.55
C MET A 573 -19.57 -9.15 29.48
N ASN A 574 -19.54 -10.05 28.50
CA ASN A 574 -18.48 -11.02 28.27
C ASN A 574 -17.05 -10.43 28.35
N GLY A 575 -16.80 -9.28 27.73
CA GLY A 575 -15.48 -8.62 27.76
C GLY A 575 -15.09 -8.09 29.14
N ASP A 576 -16.03 -7.50 29.90
CA ASP A 576 -15.76 -6.99 31.25
C ASP A 576 -15.55 -8.11 32.26
N ILE A 577 -16.34 -9.19 32.17
CA ILE A 577 -16.25 -10.31 33.10
C ILE A 577 -14.93 -11.05 32.86
N ALA A 578 -14.58 -11.32 31.59
CA ALA A 578 -13.28 -11.88 31.26
C ALA A 578 -12.12 -10.97 31.68
N GLY A 579 -12.24 -9.65 31.48
CA GLY A 579 -11.24 -8.68 31.92
C GLY A 579 -11.08 -8.65 33.44
N THR A 580 -12.18 -8.78 34.18
CA THR A 580 -12.16 -8.89 35.64
C THR A 580 -11.44 -10.16 36.10
N CYS A 581 -11.68 -11.29 35.43
CA CYS A 581 -10.95 -12.54 35.67
C CYS A 581 -9.46 -12.37 35.36
N ALA A 582 -9.11 -11.78 34.21
CA ALA A 582 -7.72 -11.49 33.83
C ALA A 582 -7.01 -10.64 34.88
N ARG A 583 -7.64 -9.53 35.30
CA ARG A 583 -7.09 -8.63 36.30
C ARG A 583 -6.97 -9.28 37.67
N ASN A 584 -7.92 -10.12 38.05
CA ASN A 584 -7.84 -10.85 39.31
C ASN A 584 -6.64 -11.81 39.30
N ASP A 585 -6.45 -12.57 38.23
CA ASP A 585 -5.31 -13.49 38.10
C ASP A 585 -3.96 -12.76 38.05
N ILE A 586 -3.91 -11.59 37.41
CA ILE A 586 -2.71 -10.73 37.40
C ILE A 586 -2.38 -10.19 38.80
N ASN A 587 -3.37 -9.84 39.62
CA ASN A 587 -3.12 -9.15 40.90
C ASN A 587 -3.14 -10.06 42.12
N ASN A 588 -3.83 -11.19 42.04
CA ASN A 588 -4.08 -12.08 43.17
C ASN A 588 -3.59 -13.49 42.85
N PHE A 589 -2.94 -14.12 43.82
CA PHE A 589 -2.50 -15.50 43.67
C PHE A 589 -3.71 -16.46 43.64
N PRO A 590 -3.62 -17.56 42.86
CA PRO A 590 -4.59 -18.64 42.95
C PRO A 590 -4.68 -19.14 44.39
N TRP A 591 -5.89 -19.24 44.93
CA TRP A 591 -6.07 -19.83 46.25
C TRP A 591 -5.84 -21.34 46.14
N PHE A 592 -4.82 -21.83 46.84
CA PHE A 592 -4.59 -23.27 47.02
C PHE A 592 -5.24 -23.69 48.33
N SER A 593 -6.08 -24.73 48.30
CA SER A 593 -6.53 -25.43 49.49
C SER A 593 -5.28 -25.88 50.27
N PRO A 594 -5.13 -25.50 51.56
CA PRO A 594 -4.16 -26.15 52.42
C PRO A 594 -4.56 -27.63 52.51
N GLY A 595 -3.75 -28.51 51.93
CA GLY A 595 -3.94 -29.96 52.03
C GLY A 595 -3.70 -30.46 53.44
#